data_AF-A0A291IHU2-F1
#
_entry.id   AF-A0A291IHU2-F1
#
_cell.length_a   1.000
_cell.length_b   1.000
_cell.length_c   1.000
_cell.angle_alpha   90.00
_cell.angle_beta   90.00
_cell.angle_gamma   90.00
#
_symmetry.space_group_name_H-M   'P 1'
#
loop_
_entity.id
_entity.type
_entity.pdbx_description
1 polymer ?
#
loop_
_entity_poly.entity_id
_entity_poly.type
_entity_poly.pdbx_seq_one_letter_code
_entity_poly.pdbx_strand_id
1 'polypeptide(L)'
;MKIEPKSTASKAGKRPAAKTGLTASERRLRQALDRIAALEQRLATLEQVIRIAADGSVSITSAANLEINANQAVINAASVKAANVIQCDTLIANNVVASTYTPGAGNIW
;
A
#
# COMPACT_ATOMS: atom_id res chain seq x y z
N MET A 1 50.03 68.92 30.77
CA MET A 1 49.54 67.72 31.47
C MET A 1 48.01 67.83 31.58
N LYS A 2 47.27 67.19 30.67
CA LYS A 2 45.81 67.05 30.74
C LYS A 2 45.51 65.55 30.67
N ILE A 3 44.87 65.02 31.70
CA ILE A 3 44.49 63.62 31.86
C ILE A 3 43.02 63.52 31.48
N GLU A 4 42.69 62.75 30.43
CA GLU A 4 41.31 62.37 30.10
C GLU A 4 41.03 60.92 30.58
N PRO A 5 39.79 60.59 30.99
CA PRO A 5 39.46 59.31 31.60
C PRO A 5 39.16 58.18 30.59
N LYS A 6 39.45 56.95 31.02
CA LYS A 6 39.32 55.67 30.29
C LYS A 6 37.90 55.37 29.80
N SER A 7 37.78 54.77 28.62
CA SER A 7 36.64 53.91 28.27
C SER A 7 37.15 52.57 27.74
N THR A 8 37.10 51.56 28.61
CA THR A 8 37.35 50.16 28.25
C THR A 8 36.16 49.65 27.43
N ALA A 9 36.30 49.64 26.10
CA ALA A 9 35.31 49.05 25.21
C ALA A 9 35.23 47.53 25.46
N SER A 10 34.15 47.11 26.12
CA SER A 10 33.73 45.72 26.21
C SER A 10 33.52 45.17 24.79
N LYS A 11 34.37 44.24 24.36
CA LYS A 11 34.15 43.46 23.13
C LYS A 11 32.98 42.53 23.37
N ALA A 12 31.77 43.00 23.09
CA ALA A 12 30.59 42.17 22.98
C ALA A 12 30.82 41.15 21.85
N GLY A 13 30.98 39.88 22.24
CA GLY A 13 31.02 38.76 21.31
C GLY A 13 29.75 38.76 20.46
N LYS A 14 29.90 38.87 19.14
CA LYS A 14 28.81 38.73 18.18
C LYS A 14 28.15 37.36 18.39
N ARG A 15 26.96 37.32 19.01
CA ARG A 15 26.11 36.12 18.98
C ARG A 15 25.87 35.79 17.50
N PRO A 16 26.16 34.56 17.03
CA PRO A 16 25.88 34.20 15.64
C PRO A 16 24.37 34.36 15.41
N ALA A 17 24.02 35.10 14.36
CA ALA A 17 22.64 35.34 13.99
C ALA A 17 21.90 34.00 13.83
N ALA A 18 20.73 33.88 14.46
CA ALA A 18 19.85 32.75 14.28
C ALA A 18 19.63 32.56 12.77
N LYS A 19 19.88 31.36 12.25
CA LYS A 19 19.63 31.02 10.84
C LYS A 19 18.12 31.12 10.62
N THR A 20 17.64 32.27 10.18
CA THR A 20 16.24 32.64 9.94
C THR A 20 15.65 31.99 8.68
N GLY A 21 16.14 30.81 8.29
CA GLY A 21 15.65 30.08 7.14
C GLY A 21 15.83 28.60 7.36
N LEU A 22 14.74 27.85 7.18
CA LEU A 22 14.74 26.41 7.14
C LEU A 22 15.85 25.95 6.19
N THR A 23 16.86 25.28 6.72
CA THR A 23 18.01 24.77 5.97
C THR A 23 17.52 23.83 4.86
N ALA A 24 18.30 23.67 3.81
CA ALA A 24 17.93 22.78 2.70
C ALA A 24 17.58 21.35 3.20
N SER A 25 18.28 20.87 4.22
CA SER A 25 18.03 19.58 4.87
C SER A 25 16.66 19.50 5.55
N GLU A 26 16.28 20.53 6.31
CA GLU A 26 14.98 20.58 6.99
C GLU A 26 13.81 20.69 5.99
N ARG A 27 13.99 21.40 4.86
CA ARG A 27 13.00 21.41 3.77
C ARG A 27 12.78 20.02 3.18
N ARG A 28 13.88 19.30 2.91
CA ARG A 28 13.84 17.92 2.41
C ARG A 28 13.17 16.99 3.42
N LEU A 29 13.47 17.14 4.70
CA LEU A 29 12.85 16.34 5.76
C LEU A 29 11.34 16.58 5.84
N ARG A 30 10.89 17.84 5.84
CA ARG A 30 9.45 18.16 5.83
C ARG A 30 8.75 17.56 4.61
N GLN A 31 9.36 17.73 3.43
CA GLN A 31 8.83 17.13 2.20
C GLN A 31 8.76 15.60 2.27
N ALA A 32 9.72 14.94 2.92
CA ALA A 32 9.70 13.49 3.11
C ALA A 32 8.58 13.05 4.07
N LEU A 33 8.37 13.77 5.18
CA LEU A 33 7.28 13.48 6.12
C LEU A 33 5.91 13.66 5.46
N ASP A 34 5.71 14.73 4.69
CA ASP A 34 4.46 14.96 3.96
C ASP A 34 4.18 13.83 2.95
N ARG A 35 5.23 13.32 2.29
CA ARG A 35 5.11 12.17 1.38
C ARG A 35 4.78 10.87 2.11
N ILE A 36 5.37 10.63 3.28
CA ILE A 36 5.09 9.44 4.08
C ILE A 36 3.63 9.45 4.53
N ALA A 37 3.14 10.57 5.06
CA ALA A 37 1.74 10.70 5.47
C ALA A 37 0.77 10.45 4.29
N ALA A 38 1.07 10.98 3.11
CA ALA A 38 0.27 10.72 1.92
C ALA A 38 0.30 9.25 1.48
N LEU A 39 1.43 8.55 1.62
CA LEU A 39 1.55 7.13 1.31
C LEU A 39 0.81 6.26 2.33
N GLU A 40 0.90 6.58 3.62
CA GLU A 40 0.18 5.88 4.69
C GLU A 40 -1.34 5.95 4.46
N GLN A 41 -1.86 7.12 4.06
CA GLN A 41 -3.27 7.26 3.74
C GLN A 41 -3.69 6.45 2.51
N ARG A 42 -2.86 6.40 1.47
CA ARG A 42 -3.11 5.54 0.29
C ARG A 42 -3.05 4.06 0.64
N LEU A 43 -2.12 3.67 1.51
CA LEU A 43 -2.01 2.29 1.99
C LEU A 43 -3.29 1.88 2.74
N ALA A 44 -3.78 2.74 3.63
CA ALA A 44 -5.01 2.48 4.38
C ALA A 44 -6.23 2.23 3.47
N THR A 45 -6.35 2.95 2.35
CA THR A 45 -7.41 2.70 1.37
C THR A 45 -7.22 1.39 0.60
N LEU A 46 -5.98 1.00 0.32
CA LEU A 46 -5.67 -0.23 -0.39
C LEU A 46 -5.87 -1.46 0.49
N GLU A 47 -5.53 -1.38 1.78
CA GLU A 47 -5.69 -2.47 2.75
C GLU A 47 -7.16 -2.87 2.97
N GLN A 48 -8.11 -1.98 2.68
CA GLN A 48 -9.54 -2.31 2.67
C GLN A 48 -9.91 -3.26 1.53
N VAL A 49 -9.14 -3.27 0.44
CA VAL A 49 -9.40 -4.08 -0.76
C VAL A 49 -8.48 -5.29 -0.83
N ILE A 50 -7.18 -5.11 -0.60
CA ILE A 50 -6.17 -6.16 -0.67
C ILE A 50 -5.33 -6.12 0.61
N ARG A 51 -5.35 -7.19 1.36
CA ARG A 51 -4.54 -7.36 2.57
C ARG A 51 -3.55 -8.50 2.35
N ILE A 52 -2.28 -8.22 2.64
CA ILE A 52 -1.21 -9.22 2.74
C ILE A 52 -0.83 -9.29 4.22
N ALA A 53 -1.06 -10.43 4.86
CA ALA A 53 -0.69 -10.62 6.26
C ALA A 53 0.75 -11.12 6.39
N ALA A 54 1.30 -11.01 7.60
CA ALA A 54 2.69 -11.40 7.89
C ALA A 54 2.96 -12.90 7.69
N ASP A 55 1.92 -13.73 7.73
CA ASP A 55 1.98 -15.15 7.41
C ASP A 55 1.98 -15.44 5.89
N GLY A 56 1.98 -14.39 5.06
CA GLY A 56 1.96 -14.47 3.61
C GLY A 56 0.56 -14.68 3.02
N SER A 57 -0.49 -14.76 3.84
CA SER A 57 -1.85 -14.87 3.33
C SER A 57 -2.28 -13.58 2.64
N VAL A 58 -2.97 -13.73 1.51
CA VAL A 58 -3.51 -12.63 0.73
C VAL A 58 -5.04 -12.75 0.72
N SER A 59 -5.73 -11.70 1.14
CA SER A 59 -7.18 -11.60 1.01
C SER A 59 -7.54 -10.42 0.11
N ILE A 60 -8.46 -10.66 -0.82
CA ILE A 60 -9.07 -9.64 -1.68
C ILE A 60 -10.52 -9.53 -1.26
N THR A 61 -10.91 -8.35 -0.80
CA THR A 61 -12.28 -8.03 -0.39
C THR A 61 -12.80 -6.93 -1.30
N SER A 62 -13.81 -7.22 -2.11
CA SER A 62 -14.51 -6.21 -2.91
C SER A 62 -15.90 -5.99 -2.35
N ALA A 63 -16.27 -4.72 -2.16
CA ALA A 63 -17.60 -4.35 -1.67
C ALA A 63 -18.72 -4.61 -2.68
N ALA A 64 -18.40 -4.69 -3.97
CA ALA A 64 -19.40 -4.84 -5.04
C ALA A 64 -19.10 -6.03 -5.95
N ASN A 65 -18.00 -5.99 -6.71
CA ASN A 65 -17.62 -7.02 -7.67
C ASN A 65 -16.09 -7.14 -7.75
N LEU A 66 -15.58 -8.36 -7.95
CA LEU A 66 -14.21 -8.60 -8.38
C LEU A 66 -14.21 -9.09 -9.84
N GLU A 67 -13.72 -8.26 -10.75
CA GLU A 67 -13.62 -8.58 -12.17
C GLU A 67 -12.16 -8.86 -12.55
N ILE A 68 -11.91 -10.02 -13.17
CA ILE A 68 -10.57 -10.44 -13.60
C ILE A 68 -10.54 -10.49 -15.12
N ASN A 69 -10.03 -9.42 -15.73
CA ASN A 69 -9.82 -9.34 -17.17
C ASN A 69 -8.39 -9.73 -17.51
N ALA A 70 -8.20 -10.92 -18.10
CA ALA A 70 -6.90 -11.42 -18.51
C ALA A 70 -7.03 -12.35 -19.72
N ASN A 71 -5.99 -12.43 -20.55
CA ASN A 71 -5.93 -13.42 -21.64
C ASN A 71 -5.96 -14.87 -21.10
N GLN A 72 -5.35 -15.09 -19.93
CA GLN A 72 -5.37 -16.35 -19.21
C GLN A 72 -5.15 -16.07 -17.71
N ALA A 73 -5.92 -16.74 -16.85
CA ALA A 73 -5.70 -16.78 -15.42
C ALA A 73 -5.33 -18.22 -15.02
N VAL A 74 -4.20 -18.40 -14.35
CA VAL A 74 -3.72 -19.71 -13.87
C VAL A 74 -3.78 -19.73 -12.34
N ILE A 75 -4.47 -20.72 -11.77
CA ILE A 75 -4.60 -20.90 -10.32
C ILE A 75 -3.94 -22.22 -9.93
N ASN A 76 -2.77 -22.13 -9.32
CA ASN A 76 -2.04 -23.30 -8.80
C ASN A 76 -2.36 -23.45 -7.31
N ALA A 77 -3.36 -24.26 -6.99
CA ALA A 77 -3.79 -24.50 -5.61
C ALA A 77 -4.19 -25.96 -5.41
N ALA A 78 -4.04 -26.46 -4.18
CA ALA A 78 -4.52 -27.80 -3.81
C ALA A 78 -6.05 -27.92 -3.92
N SER A 79 -6.78 -26.82 -3.68
CA SER A 79 -8.21 -26.73 -3.89
C SER A 79 -8.61 -25.30 -4.23
N VAL A 80 -9.64 -25.15 -5.07
CA VAL A 80 -10.30 -23.88 -5.36
C VAL A 80 -11.76 -24.03 -4.95
N LYS A 81 -12.25 -23.13 -4.09
CA LYS A 81 -13.61 -23.16 -3.58
C LYS A 81 -14.39 -21.94 -4.07
N ALA A 82 -15.49 -22.18 -4.76
CA ALA A 82 -16.55 -21.20 -4.94
C ALA A 82 -17.70 -21.55 -3.99
N ALA A 83 -18.25 -20.57 -3.27
CA ALA A 83 -19.27 -20.82 -2.25
C ALA A 83 -20.63 -21.22 -2.83
N ASN A 84 -20.91 -20.87 -4.09
CA ASN A 84 -22.21 -21.03 -4.71
C ASN A 84 -22.09 -21.59 -6.14
N VAL A 85 -21.96 -20.70 -7.14
CA VAL A 85 -21.99 -21.05 -8.55
C VAL A 85 -20.71 -20.58 -9.21
N ILE A 86 -20.16 -21.41 -10.08
CA ILE A 86 -19.15 -21.03 -11.07
C ILE A 86 -19.85 -21.07 -12.43
N GLN A 87 -19.96 -19.92 -13.08
CA GLN A 87 -20.40 -19.84 -14.47
C GLN A 87 -19.16 -19.86 -15.37
N CYS A 88 -19.17 -20.74 -16.37
CA CYS A 88 -18.13 -20.83 -17.39
C CYS A 88 -18.74 -21.34 -18.69
N ASP A 89 -18.14 -20.97 -19.82
CA ASP A 89 -18.59 -21.44 -21.13
C ASP A 89 -18.17 -22.90 -21.39
N THR A 90 -17.01 -23.30 -20.85
CA THR A 90 -16.49 -24.66 -20.99
C THR A 90 -15.68 -25.03 -19.75
N LEU A 91 -16.01 -26.18 -19.16
CA LEU A 91 -15.24 -26.80 -18.09
C LEU A 91 -14.46 -27.99 -18.66
N ILE A 92 -13.13 -27.90 -18.64
CA ILE A 92 -12.23 -29.02 -18.96
C ILE A 92 -11.61 -29.49 -17.64
N ALA A 93 -11.88 -30.73 -17.26
CA ALA A 93 -11.35 -31.33 -16.05
C ALA A 93 -11.02 -32.81 -16.29
N ASN A 94 -9.98 -33.32 -15.62
CA ASN A 94 -9.64 -34.74 -15.67
C ASN A 94 -10.75 -35.61 -15.06
N ASN A 95 -11.34 -35.13 -13.95
CA ASN A 95 -12.43 -35.80 -13.25
C ASN A 95 -13.40 -34.74 -12.73
N VAL A 96 -14.70 -35.02 -12.83
CA VAL A 96 -15.76 -34.24 -12.18
C VAL A 96 -16.47 -35.17 -11.21
N VAL A 97 -16.35 -34.87 -9.91
CA VAL A 97 -16.98 -35.65 -8.84
C VAL A 97 -17.97 -34.74 -8.12
N ALA A 98 -19.26 -35.08 -8.18
CA ALA A 98 -20.33 -34.32 -7.54
C ALA A 98 -21.38 -35.26 -6.94
N SER A 99 -21.97 -34.88 -5.81
CA SER A 99 -23.08 -35.62 -5.19
C SER A 99 -24.36 -35.55 -6.02
N THR A 100 -24.52 -34.48 -6.79
CA THR A 100 -25.62 -34.26 -7.72
C THR A 100 -25.07 -33.63 -8.99
N TYR A 101 -25.47 -34.16 -10.13
CA TYR A 101 -25.11 -33.63 -11.44
C TYR A 101 -26.32 -33.77 -12.35
N THR A 102 -26.72 -32.68 -12.99
CA THR A 102 -27.75 -32.70 -14.04
C THR A 102 -27.02 -32.57 -15.37
N PRO A 103 -26.67 -33.70 -16.01
CA PRO A 103 -25.95 -33.67 -17.29
C PRO A 103 -26.79 -32.97 -18.38
N GLY A 104 -26.10 -32.27 -19.27
CA GLY A 104 -26.67 -31.92 -20.57
C GLY A 104 -26.92 -33.19 -21.41
N ALA A 105 -27.76 -33.05 -22.43
CA ALA A 105 -27.97 -34.12 -23.41
C ALA A 105 -26.62 -34.55 -24.02
N GLY A 106 -26.23 -35.81 -23.82
CA GLY A 106 -24.92 -36.36 -24.22
C GLY A 106 -24.02 -36.80 -23.06
N ASN A 107 -24.31 -36.40 -21.81
CA ASN A 107 -23.54 -36.78 -20.62
C ASN A 107 -24.26 -37.83 -19.73
N ILE A 108 -25.24 -38.55 -20.27
CA ILE A 108 -25.92 -39.67 -19.61
C ILE A 108 -25.47 -40.95 -20.33
N TRP A 109 -24.66 -41.77 -19.65
CA TRP A 109 -24.24 -43.10 -20.11
C TRP A 109 -24.28 -44.08 -18.95
#